data_AF-A0A370AP67-F1
#
_entry.id   AF-A0A370AP67-F1
#
_cell.length_a   1.000
_cell.length_b   1.000
_cell.length_c   1.000
_cell.angle_alpha   90.00
_cell.angle_beta   90.00
_cell.angle_gamma   90.00
#
_symmetry.space_group_name_H-M   'P 1'
#
loop_
_entity.id
_entity.type
_entity.pdbx_description
1 polymer ?
#
loop_
_entity_poly.entity_id
_entity_poly.type
_entity_poly.pdbx_seq_one_letter_code
_entity_poly.pdbx_strand_id
1 'polypeptide(L)'
;MNKYLQTFLAIIMILLVLSLIVWAIFFINDKESKIMVFGIVGAILTALTSVATVSLNHTKAKERELELIVLKEKQKVFEHFYNAYFEMLKTTKEQSNSQKQKLLKNSENEILMFKRGLMNWGSEKLISSYFMYDKSLIQNRDDSLKMLIEGNIFLKELRKEMGFSDSGKLNILKIVLDAQSRNDLDEKIEKGNV
;
A
#
# COMPACT_ATOMS: atom_id res chain seq x y z
N MET A 1 12.11 -8.16 -25.00
CA MET A 1 12.68 -9.49 -25.27
C MET A 1 11.77 -10.52 -24.64
N ASN A 2 11.33 -11.55 -25.37
CA ASN A 2 10.38 -12.52 -24.85
C ASN A 2 11.02 -13.27 -23.65
N LYS A 3 10.32 -13.36 -22.51
CA LYS A 3 10.84 -13.99 -21.28
C LYS A 3 11.37 -15.39 -21.56
N TYR A 4 10.68 -16.13 -22.44
CA TYR A 4 11.07 -17.45 -22.91
C TYR A 4 12.40 -17.46 -23.69
N LEU A 5 12.64 -16.45 -24.53
CA LEU A 5 13.88 -16.33 -25.30
C LEU A 5 15.08 -16.04 -24.37
N GLN A 6 14.88 -15.19 -23.36
CA GLN A 6 15.92 -14.88 -22.38
C GLN A 6 16.26 -16.10 -21.51
N THR A 7 15.25 -16.84 -21.04
CA THR A 7 15.46 -18.08 -20.28
C THR A 7 16.15 -19.15 -21.12
N PHE A 8 15.74 -19.33 -22.38
CA PHE A 8 16.36 -20.28 -23.30
C PHE A 8 17.85 -19.97 -23.53
N LEU A 9 18.18 -18.70 -23.80
CA LEU A 9 19.56 -18.27 -24.05
C LEU A 9 20.43 -18.38 -22.78
N ALA A 10 19.86 -18.13 -21.60
CA ALA A 10 20.55 -18.34 -20.33
C ALA A 10 20.88 -19.83 -20.09
N ILE A 11 19.97 -20.75 -20.42
CA ILE A 11 20.20 -22.19 -20.31
C ILE A 11 21.34 -22.63 -21.24
N ILE A 12 21.36 -22.15 -22.49
CA ILE A 12 22.45 -22.43 -23.44
C ILE A 12 23.79 -21.95 -22.89
N MET A 13 23.84 -20.73 -22.34
CA MET A 13 25.08 -20.17 -21.78
C MET A 13 25.59 -20.97 -20.59
N ILE A 14 24.69 -21.42 -19.69
CA ILE A 14 25.06 -22.27 -18.55
C ILE A 14 25.60 -23.61 -19.04
N LEU A 15 24.95 -24.25 -20.02
CA LEU A 15 25.41 -25.50 -20.61
C LEU A 15 26.78 -25.35 -21.28
N LEU A 16 27.03 -24.23 -21.96
CA LEU A 16 28.31 -23.92 -22.58
C LEU A 16 29.42 -23.80 -21.53
N VAL A 17 29.16 -23.06 -20.44
CA VAL A 17 30.12 -22.92 -19.33
C VAL A 17 30.42 -24.27 -18.67
N LEU A 18 29.39 -25.09 -18.42
CA LEU A 18 29.58 -26.43 -17.86
C LEU A 18 30.38 -27.34 -18.81
N SER A 19 30.09 -27.28 -20.11
CA SER A 19 30.84 -28.04 -21.12
C SER A 19 32.32 -27.63 -21.16
N LEU A 20 32.63 -26.33 -21.02
CA LEU A 20 34.01 -25.84 -20.97
C LEU A 20 34.74 -26.33 -19.71
N ILE A 21 34.07 -26.35 -18.56
CA ILE A 21 34.63 -26.87 -17.30
C ILE A 21 34.94 -28.37 -17.43
N VAL A 22 33.98 -29.16 -17.93
CA VAL A 22 34.17 -30.60 -18.14
C VAL A 22 35.31 -30.86 -19.11
N TRP A 23 35.35 -30.15 -20.24
CA TRP A 23 36.43 -30.28 -21.22
C TRP A 23 37.80 -29.94 -20.61
N ALA A 24 37.90 -28.84 -19.87
CA ALA A 24 39.15 -28.42 -19.22
C ALA A 24 39.65 -29.43 -18.18
N ILE A 25 38.74 -30.09 -17.45
CA ILE A 25 39.11 -31.07 -16.44
C ILE A 25 39.68 -32.35 -17.08
N PHE A 26 39.00 -32.90 -18.09
CA PHE A 26 39.30 -34.22 -18.64
C PHE A 26 40.32 -34.23 -19.79
N PHE A 27 40.37 -33.17 -20.61
CA PHE A 27 41.20 -33.16 -21.83
C PHE A 27 42.47 -32.31 -21.73
N ILE A 28 42.59 -31.44 -20.73
CA ILE A 28 43.79 -30.62 -20.51
C ILE A 28 44.65 -31.24 -19.41
N ASN A 29 45.78 -31.79 -19.82
CA ASN A 29 46.80 -32.37 -18.93
C ASN A 29 47.84 -31.33 -18.46
N ASP A 30 48.05 -30.27 -19.23
CA ASP A 30 48.97 -29.18 -18.88
C ASP A 30 48.38 -28.26 -17.81
N LYS A 31 49.17 -27.97 -16.76
CA LYS A 31 48.71 -27.21 -15.59
C LYS A 31 48.54 -25.72 -15.90
N GLU A 32 49.43 -25.14 -16.70
CA GLU A 32 49.38 -23.71 -17.03
C GLU A 32 48.15 -23.39 -17.90
N SER A 33 47.91 -24.20 -18.93
CA SER A 33 46.74 -24.09 -19.81
C SER A 33 45.42 -24.24 -19.03
N LYS A 34 45.39 -25.14 -18.04
CA LYS A 34 44.21 -25.37 -17.18
C LYS A 34 43.87 -24.15 -16.32
N ILE A 35 44.88 -23.49 -15.75
CA ILE A 35 44.71 -22.25 -14.97
C ILE A 35 44.15 -21.14 -15.86
N MET A 36 44.66 -20.98 -17.08
CA MET A 36 44.19 -19.95 -18.01
C MET A 36 42.72 -20.14 -18.38
N VAL A 37 42.30 -21.37 -18.68
CA VAL A 37 40.90 -21.70 -19.01
C VAL A 37 39.97 -21.43 -17.83
N PHE A 38 40.37 -21.81 -16.60
CA PHE A 38 39.58 -21.49 -15.41
C PHE A 38 39.47 -19.98 -15.16
N GLY A 39 40.52 -19.20 -15.48
CA GLY A 39 40.47 -17.73 -15.45
C GLY A 39 39.41 -17.16 -16.40
N ILE A 40 39.34 -17.66 -17.64
CA ILE A 40 38.32 -17.25 -18.62
C ILE A 40 36.92 -17.64 -18.16
N VAL A 41 36.74 -18.86 -17.64
CA VAL A 41 35.46 -19.31 -17.08
C VAL A 41 35.02 -18.42 -15.92
N GLY A 42 35.95 -18.06 -15.02
CA GLY A 42 35.69 -17.14 -13.91
C GLY A 42 35.24 -15.75 -14.39
N ALA A 43 35.87 -15.21 -15.43
CA ALA A 43 35.46 -13.94 -16.03
C ALA A 43 34.05 -14.01 -16.64
N ILE A 44 33.74 -15.09 -17.37
CA ILE A 44 32.40 -15.33 -17.95
C ILE A 44 31.35 -15.44 -16.85
N LEU A 45 31.61 -16.22 -15.79
CA LEU A 45 30.70 -16.36 -14.65
C LEU A 45 30.45 -15.03 -13.95
N THR A 46 31.48 -14.22 -13.79
CA THR A 46 31.37 -12.87 -13.21
C THR A 46 30.49 -11.97 -14.07
N ALA A 47 30.71 -11.97 -15.39
CA ALA A 47 29.90 -11.21 -16.33
C ALA A 47 28.43 -11.64 -16.31
N LEU A 48 28.16 -12.95 -16.33
CA LEU A 48 26.82 -13.51 -16.26
C LEU A 48 26.11 -13.13 -14.95
N THR A 49 26.81 -13.26 -13.82
CA THR A 49 26.27 -12.92 -12.50
C THR A 49 25.92 -11.43 -12.40
N SER A 50 26.77 -10.56 -12.96
CA SER A 50 26.51 -9.12 -13.02
C SER A 50 25.24 -8.80 -13.82
N VAL A 51 25.12 -9.34 -15.03
CA VAL A 51 23.93 -9.12 -15.88
C VAL A 51 22.66 -9.67 -15.23
N ALA A 52 22.73 -10.87 -14.64
CA ALA A 52 21.60 -11.46 -13.92
C ALA A 52 21.17 -10.60 -12.73
N THR A 53 22.13 -10.10 -11.94
CA THR A 53 21.86 -9.23 -10.79
C THR A 53 21.20 -7.92 -11.22
N VAL A 54 21.74 -7.27 -12.26
CA VAL A 54 21.16 -6.02 -12.80
C VAL A 54 19.75 -6.27 -13.34
N SER A 55 19.51 -7.38 -14.05
CA SER A 55 18.20 -7.72 -14.61
C SER A 55 17.15 -7.99 -13.53
N LEU A 56 17.51 -8.74 -12.48
CA LEU A 56 16.64 -8.99 -11.33
C LEU A 56 16.31 -7.69 -10.59
N ASN A 57 17.32 -6.85 -10.36
CA ASN A 57 17.15 -5.55 -9.71
C ASN A 57 16.25 -4.62 -10.52
N HIS A 58 16.45 -4.54 -11.83
CA HIS A 58 15.62 -3.73 -12.71
C HIS A 58 14.15 -4.21 -12.72
N THR A 59 13.93 -5.53 -12.73
CA THR A 59 12.56 -6.09 -12.70
C THR A 59 11.87 -5.77 -11.39
N LYS A 60 12.53 -6.04 -10.25
CA LYS A 60 12.01 -5.71 -8.91
C LYS A 60 11.80 -4.20 -8.73
N ALA A 61 12.70 -3.37 -9.24
CA ALA A 61 12.57 -1.92 -9.18
C ALA A 61 11.32 -1.45 -9.94
N LYS A 62 11.08 -2.01 -11.14
CA LYS A 62 9.89 -1.70 -11.93
C LYS A 62 8.59 -2.17 -11.27
N GLU A 63 8.58 -3.37 -10.68
CA GLU A 63 7.43 -3.87 -9.90
C GLU A 63 7.12 -2.92 -8.74
N ARG A 64 8.15 -2.54 -7.97
CA ARG A 64 8.02 -1.60 -6.86
C ARG A 64 7.54 -0.22 -7.32
N GLU A 65 8.02 0.27 -8.46
CA GLU A 65 7.58 1.54 -9.04
C GLU A 65 6.07 1.51 -9.36
N LEU A 66 5.59 0.42 -9.96
CA LEU A 66 4.16 0.24 -10.25
C LEU A 66 3.33 0.18 -8.95
N GLU A 67 3.79 -0.57 -7.95
CA GLU A 67 3.15 -0.62 -6.63
C GLU A 67 3.06 0.77 -5.98
N LEU A 68 4.14 1.55 -6.05
CA LEU A 68 4.18 2.91 -5.52
C LEU A 68 3.23 3.86 -6.26
N ILE A 69 3.10 3.72 -7.59
CA ILE A 69 2.14 4.51 -8.37
C ILE A 69 0.71 4.18 -7.94
N VAL A 70 0.36 2.89 -7.83
CA VAL A 70 -0.97 2.47 -7.38
C VAL A 70 -1.25 2.96 -5.96
N LEU A 71 -0.29 2.82 -5.05
CA LEU A 71 -0.41 3.30 -3.67
C LEU A 71 -0.62 4.82 -3.61
N LYS A 72 0.08 5.58 -4.47
CA LYS A 72 -0.08 7.04 -4.58
C LYS A 72 -1.47 7.43 -5.10
N GLU A 73 -2.00 6.70 -6.07
CA GLU A 73 -3.38 6.93 -6.54
C GLU A 73 -4.42 6.60 -5.45
N LYS A 74 -4.24 5.49 -4.72
CA LYS A 74 -5.06 5.17 -3.54
C LYS A 74 -5.01 6.28 -2.49
N GLN A 75 -3.82 6.81 -2.21
CA GLN A 75 -3.64 7.90 -1.25
C GLN A 75 -4.45 9.14 -1.63
N LYS A 76 -4.42 9.55 -2.91
CA LYS A 76 -5.22 10.70 -3.40
C LYS A 76 -6.71 10.47 -3.21
N VAL A 77 -7.20 9.25 -3.45
CA VAL A 77 -8.60 8.91 -3.21
C VAL A 77 -8.97 9.08 -1.74
N PHE A 78 -8.12 8.59 -0.83
CA PHE A 78 -8.39 8.69 0.61
C PHE A 78 -8.24 10.11 1.13
N GLU A 79 -7.40 10.94 0.50
CA GLU A 79 -7.29 12.37 0.80
C GLU A 79 -8.62 13.10 0.64
N HIS A 80 -9.40 12.79 -0.40
CA HIS A 80 -10.75 13.33 -0.58
C HIS A 80 -11.67 13.01 0.60
N PHE A 81 -11.60 11.79 1.14
CA PHE A 81 -12.37 11.44 2.35
C PHE A 81 -11.95 12.28 3.55
N TYR A 82 -10.63 12.39 3.81
CA TYR A 82 -10.14 13.17 4.95
C TYR A 82 -10.49 14.64 4.82
N ASN A 83 -10.36 15.22 3.62
CA ASN A 83 -10.74 16.60 3.36
C ASN A 83 -12.21 16.84 3.68
N ALA A 84 -13.10 16.01 3.14
CA ALA A 84 -14.53 16.08 3.48
C ALA A 84 -14.78 15.92 4.97
N TYR A 85 -14.15 14.93 5.60
CA TYR A 85 -14.32 14.64 7.03
C TYR A 85 -13.92 15.85 7.90
N PHE A 86 -12.76 16.45 7.65
CA PHE A 86 -12.30 17.62 8.40
C PHE A 86 -13.09 18.89 8.08
N GLU A 87 -13.56 19.06 6.84
CA GLU A 87 -14.46 20.16 6.50
C GLU A 87 -15.82 20.05 7.22
N MET A 88 -16.40 18.83 7.28
CA MET A 88 -17.63 18.56 8.04
C MET A 88 -17.46 18.90 9.53
N LEU A 89 -16.30 18.59 10.11
CA LEU A 89 -15.97 18.96 11.48
C LEU A 89 -15.74 20.47 11.68
N LYS A 90 -15.28 21.19 10.65
CA LYS A 90 -15.18 22.66 10.71
C LYS A 90 -16.56 23.31 10.67
N THR A 91 -17.48 22.79 9.86
CA THR A 91 -18.85 23.31 9.77
C THR A 91 -19.65 23.23 11.07
N THR A 92 -19.30 22.36 12.01
CA THR A 92 -19.96 22.32 13.33
C THR A 92 -19.51 23.46 14.24
N LYS A 93 -18.33 24.05 14.00
CA LYS A 93 -17.76 25.15 14.79
C LYS A 93 -18.04 26.54 14.19
N GLU A 94 -18.36 26.61 12.90
CA GLU A 94 -18.57 27.87 12.18
C GLU A 94 -19.97 28.45 12.42
N GLN A 95 -20.04 29.75 12.76
CA GLN A 95 -21.31 30.44 13.07
C GLN A 95 -21.96 31.11 11.84
N SER A 96 -21.18 31.39 10.79
CA SER A 96 -21.69 32.07 9.59
C SER A 96 -22.40 31.12 8.63
N ASN A 97 -23.68 31.38 8.33
CA ASN A 97 -24.51 30.56 7.45
C ASN A 97 -23.98 30.47 6.01
N SER A 98 -23.37 31.53 5.46
CA SER A 98 -22.82 31.53 4.09
C SER A 98 -21.55 30.68 3.99
N GLN A 99 -20.70 30.73 5.02
CA GLN A 99 -19.48 29.94 5.09
C GLN A 99 -19.78 28.46 5.31
N LYS A 100 -20.79 28.17 6.15
CA LYS A 100 -21.28 26.81 6.39
C LYS A 100 -21.79 26.13 5.12
N GLN A 101 -22.59 26.83 4.31
CA GLN A 101 -23.09 26.27 3.03
C GLN A 101 -21.97 25.98 2.03
N LYS A 102 -20.96 26.85 1.93
CA LYS A 102 -19.82 26.64 1.03
C LYS A 102 -19.00 25.41 1.45
N LEU A 103 -18.73 25.26 2.73
CA LEU A 103 -18.00 24.10 3.28
C LEU A 103 -18.78 22.80 3.06
N LEU A 104 -20.10 22.80 3.29
CA LEU A 104 -20.93 21.62 3.04
C LEU A 104 -20.89 21.19 1.57
N LYS A 105 -21.02 22.14 0.63
CA LYS A 105 -20.96 21.85 -0.80
C LYS A 105 -19.60 21.28 -1.23
N ASN A 106 -18.51 21.80 -0.66
CA ASN A 106 -17.17 21.26 -0.90
C ASN A 106 -17.07 19.83 -0.36
N SER A 107 -17.50 19.59 0.87
CA SER A 107 -17.46 18.26 1.49
C SER A 107 -18.28 17.23 0.71
N GLU A 108 -19.46 17.60 0.19
CA GLU A 108 -20.27 16.73 -0.67
C GLU A 108 -19.53 16.34 -1.96
N ASN A 109 -18.85 17.29 -2.59
CA ASN A 109 -18.06 17.04 -3.80
C ASN A 109 -16.86 16.13 -3.50
N GLU A 110 -16.16 16.38 -2.40
CA GLU A 110 -15.04 15.56 -1.94
C GLU A 110 -15.49 14.12 -1.61
N ILE A 111 -16.64 13.94 -0.94
CA ILE A 111 -17.23 12.61 -0.71
C ILE A 111 -17.60 11.93 -2.03
N LEU A 112 -18.10 12.65 -3.03
CA LEU A 112 -18.40 12.06 -4.33
C LEU A 112 -17.13 11.58 -5.03
N MET A 113 -16.05 12.36 -4.99
CA MET A 113 -14.75 11.96 -5.53
C MET A 113 -14.18 10.75 -4.78
N PHE A 114 -14.32 10.73 -3.46
CA PHE A 114 -13.96 9.57 -2.65
C PHE A 114 -14.77 8.33 -3.05
N LYS A 115 -16.10 8.41 -3.15
CA LYS A 115 -16.97 7.29 -3.58
C LYS A 115 -16.56 6.75 -4.95
N ARG A 116 -16.32 7.64 -5.92
CA ARG A 116 -15.82 7.27 -7.25
C ARG A 116 -14.48 6.54 -7.17
N GLY A 117 -13.55 7.06 -6.37
CA GLY A 117 -12.26 6.42 -6.18
C GLY A 117 -12.36 5.07 -5.47
N LEU A 118 -13.26 4.96 -4.48
CA LEU A 118 -13.53 3.73 -3.75
C LEU A 118 -14.07 2.62 -4.67
N MET A 119 -14.90 2.95 -5.66
CA MET A 119 -15.36 1.99 -6.66
C MET A 119 -14.23 1.41 -7.53
N ASN A 120 -13.18 2.19 -7.78
CA ASN A 120 -12.06 1.76 -8.63
C ASN A 120 -10.95 1.06 -7.84
N TRP A 121 -10.68 1.52 -6.62
CA TRP A 121 -9.47 1.16 -5.88
C TRP A 121 -9.72 0.55 -4.50
N GLY A 122 -10.96 0.57 -4.02
CA GLY A 122 -11.34 0.02 -2.73
C GLY A 122 -11.37 -1.50 -2.75
N SER A 123 -10.86 -2.12 -1.70
CA SER A 123 -11.10 -3.54 -1.47
C SER A 123 -12.54 -3.79 -1.06
N GLU A 124 -13.01 -5.02 -1.25
CA GLU A 124 -14.32 -5.46 -0.79
C GLU A 124 -14.53 -5.16 0.70
N LYS A 125 -13.50 -5.37 1.51
CA LYS A 125 -13.53 -5.11 2.95
C LYS A 125 -13.68 -3.63 3.26
N LEU A 126 -12.94 -2.75 2.59
CA LEU A 126 -13.06 -1.31 2.76
C LEU A 126 -14.44 -0.80 2.34
N ILE A 127 -14.95 -1.27 1.20
CA ILE A 127 -16.28 -0.93 0.70
C ILE A 127 -17.36 -1.36 1.69
N SER A 128 -17.28 -2.59 2.20
CA SER A 128 -18.20 -3.08 3.22
C SER A 128 -18.14 -2.24 4.50
N SER A 129 -16.94 -1.87 4.96
CA SER A 129 -16.76 -1.00 6.13
C SER A 129 -17.32 0.39 5.89
N TYR A 130 -17.21 0.92 4.67
CA TYR A 130 -17.81 2.20 4.30
C TYR A 130 -19.33 2.13 4.34
N PHE A 131 -19.95 1.06 3.83
CA PHE A 131 -21.41 0.90 3.91
C PHE A 131 -21.92 0.81 5.35
N MET A 132 -21.20 0.13 6.24
CA MET A 132 -21.55 0.09 7.66
C MET A 132 -21.46 1.48 8.31
N TYR A 133 -20.38 2.22 8.00
CA TYR A 133 -20.22 3.59 8.44
C TYR A 133 -21.36 4.48 7.92
N ASP A 134 -21.63 4.49 6.62
CA ASP A 134 -22.68 5.31 5.97
C ASP A 134 -24.08 4.98 6.52
N LYS A 135 -24.38 3.69 6.72
CA LYS A 135 -25.62 3.25 7.36
C LYS A 135 -25.73 3.73 8.80
N SER A 136 -24.63 3.72 9.55
CA SER A 136 -24.62 4.16 10.95
C SER A 136 -24.91 5.66 11.08
N LEU A 137 -24.45 6.49 10.13
CA LEU A 137 -24.78 7.92 10.05
C LEU A 137 -26.28 8.18 9.87
N ILE A 138 -26.97 7.32 9.12
CA ILE A 138 -28.40 7.47 8.83
C ILE A 138 -29.25 6.96 10.01
N GLN A 139 -28.90 5.79 10.55
CA GLN A 139 -29.75 5.08 11.51
C GLN A 139 -29.53 5.49 12.98
N ASN A 140 -28.32 5.90 13.34
CA ASN A 140 -27.94 6.16 14.73
C ASN A 140 -27.70 7.67 14.98
N ARG A 141 -28.53 8.55 14.41
CA ARG A 141 -28.36 10.01 14.57
C ARG A 141 -28.31 10.46 16.04
N ASP A 142 -28.98 9.72 16.93
CA ASP A 142 -29.03 10.01 18.36
C ASP A 142 -27.91 9.32 19.16
N ASP A 143 -27.30 8.25 18.62
CA ASP A 143 -26.22 7.51 19.28
C ASP A 143 -24.85 7.90 18.71
N SER A 144 -24.37 9.04 19.23
CA SER A 144 -23.05 9.60 18.93
C SER A 144 -21.89 8.63 19.20
N LEU A 145 -22.00 7.71 20.16
CA LEU A 145 -20.93 6.77 20.50
C LEU A 145 -20.77 5.71 19.42
N LYS A 146 -21.89 5.14 18.97
CA LYS A 146 -21.88 4.13 17.91
C LYS A 146 -21.38 4.71 16.59
N MET A 147 -21.74 5.95 16.26
CA MET A 147 -21.17 6.67 15.12
C MET A 147 -19.64 6.84 15.22
N LEU A 148 -19.11 7.15 16.40
CA LEU A 148 -17.66 7.24 16.62
C LEU A 148 -16.99 5.86 16.54
N ILE A 149 -17.60 4.80 17.06
CA ILE A 149 -17.04 3.44 16.98
C ILE A 149 -16.94 3.00 15.52
N GLU A 150 -18.02 3.12 14.75
CA GLU A 150 -18.06 2.75 13.33
C GLU A 150 -17.11 3.62 12.49
N GLY A 151 -17.03 4.93 12.79
CA GLY A 151 -16.06 5.83 12.17
C GLY A 151 -14.61 5.39 12.44
N ASN A 152 -14.28 4.97 13.66
CA ASN A 152 -12.95 4.47 13.99
C ASN A 152 -12.64 3.14 13.29
N ILE A 153 -13.61 2.23 13.17
CA ILE A 153 -13.46 0.98 12.41
C ILE A 153 -13.16 1.30 10.95
N PHE A 154 -13.92 2.20 10.34
CA PHE A 154 -13.71 2.62 8.97
C PHE A 154 -12.34 3.26 8.74
N LEU A 155 -11.91 4.17 9.62
CA LEU A 155 -10.57 4.79 9.55
C LEU A 155 -9.44 3.76 9.69
N LYS A 156 -9.61 2.72 10.49
CA LYS A 156 -8.65 1.61 10.59
C LYS A 156 -8.58 0.81 9.28
N GLU A 157 -9.71 0.52 8.65
CA GLU A 157 -9.71 -0.19 7.38
C GLU A 157 -9.08 0.66 6.26
N LEU A 158 -9.28 1.99 6.24
CA LEU A 158 -8.54 2.89 5.34
C LEU A 158 -7.03 2.79 5.53
N ARG A 159 -6.54 2.72 6.77
CA ARG A 159 -5.10 2.58 7.06
C ARG A 159 -4.56 1.21 6.67
N LYS A 160 -5.34 0.14 6.87
CA LYS A 160 -4.98 -1.21 6.41
C LYS A 160 -4.83 -1.27 4.89
N GLU A 161 -5.68 -0.57 4.14
CA GLU A 161 -5.54 -0.47 2.68
C GLU A 161 -4.26 0.23 2.22
N MET A 162 -3.69 1.09 3.06
CA MET A 162 -2.40 1.74 2.84
C MET A 162 -1.21 0.90 3.33
N GLY A 163 -1.43 -0.32 3.81
CA GLY A 163 -0.39 -1.23 4.30
C GLY A 163 0.00 -1.03 5.77
N PHE A 164 -0.77 -0.26 6.55
CA PHE A 164 -0.51 -0.11 7.99
C PHE A 164 -1.18 -1.22 8.80
N SER A 165 -0.43 -1.82 9.72
CA SER A 165 -0.95 -2.75 10.72
C SER A 165 -1.32 -1.99 12.01
N ASP A 166 -2.61 -1.84 12.27
CA ASP A 166 -3.09 -1.25 13.52
C ASP A 166 -3.25 -2.31 14.61
N SER A 167 -2.71 -2.03 15.80
CA SER A 167 -3.06 -2.79 17.00
C SER A 167 -4.52 -2.47 17.37
N GLY A 168 -5.30 -3.50 17.71
CA GLY A 168 -6.75 -3.37 17.93
C GLY A 168 -7.16 -2.28 18.92
N LYS A 169 -6.25 -1.90 19.85
CA LYS A 169 -6.46 -0.93 20.92
C LYS A 169 -6.41 0.55 20.50
N LEU A 170 -5.81 0.88 19.36
CA LEU A 170 -5.68 2.29 18.95
C LEU A 170 -7.04 2.84 18.51
N ASN A 171 -7.44 4.03 18.97
CA ASN A 171 -8.61 4.74 18.44
C ASN A 171 -8.13 5.99 17.68
N ILE A 172 -8.26 5.96 16.36
CA ILE A 172 -7.72 6.99 15.45
C ILE A 172 -8.48 8.29 15.61
N LEU A 173 -9.79 8.22 15.91
CA LEU A 173 -10.62 9.42 16.09
C LEU A 173 -10.14 10.30 17.23
N LYS A 174 -9.46 9.74 18.24
CA LYS A 174 -8.87 10.52 19.34
C LYS A 174 -7.94 11.63 18.86
N ILE A 175 -7.27 11.45 17.72
CA ILE A 175 -6.38 12.48 17.14
C ILE A 175 -7.16 13.78 16.88
N VAL A 176 -8.41 13.66 16.47
CA VAL A 176 -9.25 14.79 16.05
C VAL A 176 -10.03 15.41 17.22
N LEU A 177 -10.22 14.65 18.30
CA LEU A 177 -10.87 15.10 19.53
C LEU A 177 -9.93 16.00 20.36
N ASP A 178 -10.50 16.96 21.08
CA ASP A 178 -9.79 17.75 22.07
C ASP A 178 -9.49 16.95 23.35
N ALA A 179 -8.65 17.50 24.24
CA ALA A 179 -8.20 16.77 25.42
C ALA A 179 -9.35 16.38 26.37
N GLN A 180 -10.40 17.21 26.46
CA GLN A 180 -11.58 16.93 27.29
C GLN A 180 -12.46 15.83 26.67
N SER A 181 -12.78 15.93 25.37
CA SER A 181 -13.60 14.91 24.68
C SER A 181 -12.90 13.55 24.59
N ARG A 182 -11.57 13.50 24.65
CA ARG A 182 -10.80 12.24 24.75
C ARG A 182 -11.09 11.53 26.06
N ASN A 183 -11.10 12.26 27.17
CA ASN A 183 -11.37 11.70 28.50
C ASN A 183 -12.82 11.23 28.61
N ASP A 184 -13.77 12.02 28.09
CA ASP A 184 -15.20 11.66 28.08
C ASP A 184 -15.48 10.39 27.25
N LEU A 185 -14.75 10.21 26.14
CA LEU A 185 -14.86 9.02 25.31
C LEU A 185 -14.30 7.78 26.04
N ASP A 186 -13.19 7.93 26.75
CA ASP A 186 -12.61 6.84 27.54
C ASP A 186 -13.53 6.43 28.69
N GLU A 187 -14.12 7.40 29.39
CA GLU A 187 -15.09 7.15 30.45
C GLU A 187 -16.36 6.44 29.93
N LYS A 188 -16.85 6.82 28.74
CA LYS A 188 -18.01 6.17 28.11
C LYS A 188 -17.72 4.75 27.63
N ILE A 189 -16.50 4.48 27.18
CA ILE A 189 -16.07 3.13 26.76
C ILE A 189 -15.86 2.23 27.99
N GLU A 190 -15.29 2.75 29.08
CA GLU A 190 -15.05 1.99 30.32
C GLU A 190 -16.33 1.65 31.08
N LYS A 191 -17.36 2.51 31.03
CA LYS A 191 -18.63 2.28 31.73
C LYS A 191 -19.55 1.22 31.11
N GLY A 192 -19.17 0.60 29.99
CA GLY A 192 -19.86 -0.57 29.46
C GLY A 192 -21.35 -0.35 29.13
N ASN A 193 -21.74 0.86 28.73
CA ASN A 193 -23.05 1.08 28.11
C ASN A 193 -23.01 0.49 26.68
N VAL A 194 -23.12 -0.83 26.61
CA VAL A 194 -23.23 -1.64 25.39
C VAL A 194 -24.70 -1.81 25.02
#